data_AF-A0AAE0W9X4-F1
#
_entry.id   AF-A0AAE0W9X4-F1
#
_cell.length_a   1.000
_cell.length_b   1.000
_cell.length_c   1.000
_cell.angle_alpha   90.00
_cell.angle_beta   90.00
_cell.angle_gamma   90.00
#
_symmetry.space_group_name_H-M   'P 1'
#
loop_
_entity.id
_entity.type
_entity.pdbx_description
1 polymer ?
#
loop_
_entity_poly.entity_id
_entity_poly.type
_entity_poly.pdbx_seq_one_letter_code
_entity_poly.pdbx_strand_id
1 'polypeptide(L)'
;MCGRTACTLAPDDVCKACQFKNKQGKSIQPMWRDAPGSMQYYPSYNIAPGAHTPVLISSKHYEAELEEITPRIVQPMRWGLIPSWHKGAMAEKTYETNNCRAESMLQKQTYRVPLQKGQRCVVLADGFFEWKRSKDSKQPYFIYFPQDPPPGSSDFKMGLSSSHSQDKADFKTAKDDCNLQIKSEMKTGITEEIKIKTGITEEIKIKTGIKEEIKKNTGITEEIKTECGQSADSIDSKLKEIAVKKEIQDPKMDGSDQKFLPRLLTVAGVFDVWNPPDGSEQVYSYSVITVDASPAMSWIHDRMPAILTTDEEIEEWLDYGNIAISKAVKLIRPVECIQLHPVSTVVNNSRNKTPECVMPIDLSKPKKSASSSMMMNWLSKGKPKASQSHDPSHDKLHDEGEPVAKKMKCS
;
A
#
# COMPACT_ATOMS: atom_id res chain seq x y z
N MET A 1 -14.21 10.25 0.59
CA MET A 1 -13.71 8.98 1.14
C MET A 1 -12.83 8.39 0.07
N CYS A 2 -11.67 7.85 0.45
CA CYS A 2 -10.62 7.44 -0.46
C CYS A 2 -11.12 6.43 -1.51
N GLY A 3 -11.38 6.93 -2.71
CA GLY A 3 -11.83 6.18 -3.88
C GLY A 3 -10.84 6.25 -5.04
N ARG A 4 -9.60 6.64 -4.76
CA ARG A 4 -8.50 6.64 -5.71
C ARG A 4 -7.16 6.49 -5.00
N THR A 5 -6.26 5.68 -5.57
CA THR A 5 -4.89 5.48 -5.08
C THR A 5 -3.87 5.55 -6.21
N ALA A 6 -2.60 5.64 -5.85
CA ALA A 6 -1.49 5.32 -6.74
C ALA A 6 -0.74 4.11 -6.16
N CYS A 7 -0.29 3.20 -7.01
CA CYS A 7 0.67 2.16 -6.63
C CYS A 7 1.51 1.90 -7.88
N THR A 8 2.74 2.39 -7.88
CA THR A 8 3.58 2.50 -9.09
C THR A 8 4.72 1.49 -9.11
N LEU A 9 4.92 0.77 -8.01
CA LEU A 9 5.90 -0.28 -7.91
C LEU A 9 5.46 -1.54 -8.67
N ALA A 10 6.41 -2.17 -9.37
CA ALA A 10 6.25 -3.49 -9.95
C ALA A 10 6.13 -4.56 -8.84
N PRO A 11 5.56 -5.74 -9.12
CA PRO A 11 5.37 -6.81 -8.13
C PRO A 11 6.57 -7.09 -7.22
N ASP A 12 7.76 -7.28 -7.79
CA ASP A 12 8.98 -7.55 -7.02
C ASP A 12 9.39 -6.38 -6.13
N ASP A 13 9.20 -5.15 -6.60
CA ASP A 13 9.52 -3.95 -5.85
C ASP A 13 8.50 -3.69 -4.73
N VAL A 14 7.24 -4.10 -4.89
CA VAL A 14 6.25 -4.13 -3.81
C VAL A 14 6.72 -5.06 -2.70
N CYS A 15 7.14 -6.28 -3.04
CA CYS A 15 7.65 -7.23 -2.04
C CYS A 15 8.88 -6.69 -1.30
N LYS A 16 9.84 -6.10 -2.01
CA LYS A 16 11.03 -5.46 -1.41
C LYS A 16 10.66 -4.29 -0.50
N ALA A 17 9.72 -3.43 -0.93
CA ALA A 17 9.26 -2.29 -0.13
C ALA A 17 8.48 -2.71 1.13
N CYS A 18 8.01 -3.96 1.18
CA CYS A 18 7.30 -4.55 2.32
C CYS A 18 8.17 -5.49 3.17
N GLN A 19 9.50 -5.43 3.04
CA GLN A 19 10.39 -6.14 3.97
C GLN A 19 10.19 -5.65 5.40
N PHE A 20 10.19 -6.59 6.35
CA PHE A 20 10.00 -6.31 7.77
C PHE A 20 10.96 -7.17 8.58
N LYS A 21 11.22 -6.77 9.83
CA LYS A 21 12.04 -7.57 10.76
C LYS A 21 11.14 -8.49 11.57
N ASN A 22 11.49 -9.78 11.63
CA ASN A 22 10.81 -10.70 12.52
C ASN A 22 11.27 -10.49 13.98
N LYS A 23 10.69 -11.25 14.92
CA LYS A 23 11.04 -11.21 16.36
C LYS A 23 12.50 -11.50 16.68
N GLN A 24 13.23 -12.14 15.76
CA GLN A 24 14.67 -12.43 15.88
C GLN A 24 15.54 -11.34 15.22
N GLY A 25 14.93 -10.28 14.69
CA GLY A 25 15.59 -9.19 13.98
C GLY A 25 15.99 -9.51 12.54
N LYS A 26 15.67 -10.71 12.03
CA LYS A 26 15.95 -11.11 10.65
C LYS A 26 15.02 -10.38 9.69
N SER A 27 15.58 -9.77 8.65
CA SER A 27 14.80 -9.18 7.56
C SER A 27 14.12 -10.29 6.77
N ILE A 28 12.80 -10.19 6.61
CA ILE A 28 11.96 -11.13 5.87
C ILE A 28 11.23 -10.35 4.79
N GLN A 29 11.26 -10.89 3.57
CA GLN A 29 10.46 -10.39 2.47
C GLN A 29 9.16 -11.21 2.36
N PRO A 30 8.00 -10.57 2.15
CA PRO A 30 6.79 -11.30 1.81
C PRO A 30 6.92 -11.95 0.43
N MET A 31 6.21 -13.06 0.23
CA MET A 31 6.13 -13.74 -1.05
C MET A 31 5.03 -13.13 -1.91
N TRP A 32 5.30 -12.94 -3.21
CA TRP A 32 4.25 -12.60 -4.16
C TRP A 32 3.45 -13.86 -4.51
N ARG A 33 2.13 -13.77 -4.48
CA ARG A 33 1.22 -14.80 -5.00
C ARG A 33 0.28 -14.17 -6.01
N ASP A 34 0.24 -14.73 -7.20
CA ASP A 34 -0.71 -14.27 -8.22
C ASP A 34 -2.15 -14.53 -7.79
N ALA A 35 -3.04 -13.62 -8.17
CA ALA A 35 -4.46 -13.87 -8.02
C ALA A 35 -4.89 -14.96 -9.01
N PRO A 36 -5.84 -15.84 -8.63
CA PRO A 36 -6.44 -16.74 -9.60
C PRO A 36 -7.10 -15.96 -10.75
N GLY A 37 -7.11 -16.57 -11.92
CA GLY A 37 -7.69 -16.05 -13.15
C GLY A 37 -6.87 -14.95 -13.79
N SER A 38 -7.50 -14.19 -14.68
CA SER A 38 -6.91 -13.02 -15.33
C SER A 38 -6.88 -11.77 -14.42
N MET A 39 -6.82 -11.95 -13.09
CA MET A 39 -6.93 -10.89 -12.08
C MET A 39 -5.57 -10.26 -11.75
N GLN A 40 -4.86 -9.82 -12.78
CA GLN A 40 -3.49 -9.30 -12.64
C GLN A 40 -3.44 -7.86 -12.08
N TYR A 41 -2.42 -7.60 -11.27
CA TYR A 41 -2.06 -6.25 -10.86
C TYR A 41 -1.24 -5.54 -11.94
N TYR A 42 -1.55 -4.27 -12.18
CA TYR A 42 -0.80 -3.40 -13.06
C TYR A 42 -0.43 -2.10 -12.33
N PRO A 43 0.88 -1.76 -12.23
CA PRO A 43 1.31 -0.51 -11.61
C PRO A 43 0.70 0.71 -12.32
N SER A 44 0.28 1.69 -11.53
CA SER A 44 -0.45 2.86 -12.04
C SER A 44 -0.46 4.02 -11.04
N TYR A 45 -0.30 5.23 -11.57
CA TYR A 45 -0.42 6.49 -10.82
C TYR A 45 -1.87 6.86 -10.45
N ASN A 46 -2.86 6.12 -10.96
CA ASN A 46 -4.27 6.47 -10.79
C ASN A 46 -5.14 5.20 -10.85
N ILE A 47 -5.39 4.60 -9.70
CA ILE A 47 -6.12 3.35 -9.53
C ILE A 47 -7.48 3.66 -8.92
N ALA A 48 -8.54 3.17 -9.55
CA ALA A 48 -9.93 3.34 -9.10
C ALA A 48 -10.51 1.98 -8.67
N PRO A 49 -11.62 1.97 -7.90
CA PRO A 49 -12.32 0.74 -7.57
C PRO A 49 -12.65 -0.11 -8.80
N GLY A 50 -12.64 -1.43 -8.60
CA GLY A 50 -12.74 -2.44 -9.64
C GLY A 50 -11.39 -2.92 -10.20
N ALA A 51 -10.30 -2.17 -10.00
CA ALA A 51 -8.95 -2.61 -10.32
C ALA A 51 -8.42 -3.63 -9.29
N HIS A 52 -7.35 -4.34 -9.64
CA HIS A 52 -6.63 -5.22 -8.72
C HIS A 52 -5.41 -4.49 -8.17
N THR A 53 -5.22 -4.54 -6.85
CA THR A 53 -4.09 -3.90 -6.16
C THR A 53 -3.43 -4.88 -5.20
N PRO A 54 -2.11 -4.76 -4.94
CA PRO A 54 -1.43 -5.62 -3.99
C PRO A 54 -1.95 -5.36 -2.58
N VAL A 55 -2.23 -6.44 -1.86
CA VAL A 55 -2.52 -6.40 -0.42
C VAL A 55 -1.64 -7.42 0.30
N LEU A 56 -1.20 -7.10 1.51
CA LEU A 56 -0.60 -8.08 2.42
C LEU A 56 -1.69 -8.85 3.15
N ILE A 57 -1.46 -10.15 3.30
CA ILE A 57 -2.29 -11.07 4.09
C ILE A 57 -1.40 -12.04 4.88
N SER A 58 -1.96 -12.65 5.92
CA SER A 58 -1.30 -13.74 6.63
C SER A 58 -1.18 -14.97 5.72
N SER A 59 0.00 -15.60 5.71
CA SER A 59 0.21 -16.84 4.97
C SER A 59 -0.60 -18.03 5.50
N LYS A 60 -1.10 -17.94 6.74
CA LYS A 60 -2.00 -18.95 7.33
C LYS A 60 -3.26 -19.19 6.49
N HIS A 61 -3.66 -18.23 5.65
CA HIS A 61 -4.75 -18.42 4.68
C HIS A 61 -4.46 -19.48 3.61
N TYR A 62 -3.19 -19.89 3.46
CA TYR A 62 -2.71 -20.88 2.49
C TYR A 62 -1.80 -21.93 3.13
N GLU A 63 -1.89 -22.14 4.44
CA GLU A 63 -1.00 -23.05 5.17
C GLU A 63 -1.00 -24.48 4.60
N ALA A 64 -2.13 -24.93 4.06
CA ALA A 64 -2.26 -26.24 3.41
C ALA A 64 -1.59 -26.33 2.02
N GLU A 65 -1.22 -25.21 1.41
CA GLU A 65 -0.71 -25.11 0.03
C GLU A 65 0.76 -24.69 -0.06
N LEU A 66 1.35 -24.20 1.04
CA LEU A 66 2.69 -23.61 1.01
C LEU A 66 3.75 -24.55 1.57
N GLU A 67 4.79 -24.80 0.77
CA GLU A 67 5.98 -25.55 1.18
C GLU A 67 6.91 -24.70 2.09
N GLU A 68 6.97 -23.39 1.84
CA GLU A 68 7.73 -22.43 2.64
C GLU A 68 6.81 -21.41 3.32
N ILE A 69 6.86 -21.38 4.66
CA ILE A 69 6.03 -20.47 5.46
C ILE A 69 6.77 -19.15 5.66
N THR A 70 6.67 -18.24 4.70
CA THR A 70 6.81 -16.80 5.02
C THR A 70 5.58 -16.38 5.81
N PRO A 71 5.64 -15.48 6.82
CA PRO A 71 4.45 -15.11 7.59
C PRO A 71 3.49 -14.16 6.84
N ARG A 72 3.95 -13.54 5.73
CA ARG A 72 3.17 -12.56 4.96
C ARG A 72 3.23 -12.87 3.47
N ILE A 73 2.11 -12.71 2.78
CA ILE A 73 1.98 -12.84 1.33
C ILE A 73 1.47 -11.52 0.77
N VAL A 74 2.04 -11.08 -0.36
CA VAL A 74 1.45 -10.04 -1.20
C VAL A 74 0.61 -10.71 -2.28
N GLN A 75 -0.67 -10.38 -2.35
CA GLN A 75 -1.57 -10.90 -3.36
C GLN A 75 -2.39 -9.77 -3.98
N PRO A 76 -2.50 -9.69 -5.32
CA PRO A 76 -3.46 -8.80 -5.96
C PRO A 76 -4.89 -9.17 -5.58
N MET A 77 -5.69 -8.19 -5.17
CA MET A 77 -7.12 -8.39 -4.92
C MET A 77 -7.93 -7.28 -5.57
N ARG A 78 -9.16 -7.60 -5.98
CA ARG A 78 -10.09 -6.62 -6.57
C ARG A 78 -10.49 -5.59 -5.51
N TRP A 79 -10.32 -4.31 -5.81
CA TRP A 79 -10.85 -3.24 -4.96
C TRP A 79 -12.37 -3.13 -5.12
N GLY A 80 -13.08 -3.45 -4.04
CA GLY A 80 -14.54 -3.49 -3.97
C GLY A 80 -14.98 -4.92 -3.66
N LEU A 81 -15.20 -5.18 -2.37
CA LEU A 81 -15.50 -6.49 -1.82
C LEU A 81 -16.78 -7.09 -2.41
N ILE A 82 -16.70 -8.32 -2.91
CA ILE A 82 -17.82 -9.15 -3.35
C ILE A 82 -18.05 -10.18 -2.24
N PRO A 83 -19.19 -10.13 -1.54
CA PRO A 83 -19.41 -11.07 -0.45
C PRO A 83 -19.53 -12.49 -0.96
N SER A 84 -19.06 -13.45 -0.18
CA SER A 84 -19.08 -14.88 -0.54
C SER A 84 -20.49 -15.42 -0.81
N TRP A 85 -21.53 -14.75 -0.31
CA TRP A 85 -22.94 -15.11 -0.49
C TRP A 85 -23.61 -14.45 -1.70
N HIS A 86 -22.91 -13.60 -2.46
CA HIS A 86 -23.44 -13.01 -3.70
C HIS A 86 -23.74 -14.13 -4.72
N LYS A 87 -24.92 -14.07 -5.35
CA LYS A 87 -25.40 -15.13 -6.26
C LYS A 87 -25.55 -14.69 -7.71
N GLY A 88 -25.34 -13.42 -8.00
CA GLY A 88 -25.44 -12.86 -9.36
C GLY A 88 -24.09 -12.81 -10.05
N ALA A 89 -24.07 -12.33 -11.29
CA ALA A 89 -22.82 -11.96 -11.94
C ALA A 89 -22.12 -10.83 -11.16
N MET A 90 -20.81 -10.69 -11.30
CA MET A 90 -20.05 -9.63 -10.61
C MET A 90 -20.61 -8.22 -10.91
N ALA A 91 -21.04 -7.98 -12.15
CA ALA A 91 -21.59 -6.70 -12.60
C ALA A 91 -22.97 -6.37 -11.99
N GLU A 92 -23.70 -7.37 -11.46
CA GLU A 92 -25.05 -7.22 -10.90
C GLU A 92 -25.04 -6.73 -9.45
N LYS A 93 -23.86 -6.52 -8.86
CA LYS A 93 -23.74 -6.01 -7.50
C LYS A 93 -24.31 -4.59 -7.40
N THR A 94 -25.34 -4.42 -6.57
CA THR A 94 -26.15 -3.19 -6.49
C THR A 94 -25.68 -2.15 -5.48
N TYR A 95 -24.63 -2.45 -4.69
CA TYR A 95 -24.12 -1.56 -3.65
C TYR A 95 -22.60 -1.45 -3.67
N GLU A 96 -22.10 -0.27 -3.30
CA GLU A 96 -20.66 0.02 -3.26
C GLU A 96 -20.01 -0.57 -2.02
N THR A 97 -18.87 -1.25 -2.20
CA THR A 97 -18.10 -1.90 -1.12
C THR A 97 -16.62 -1.57 -1.22
N ASN A 98 -16.28 -0.48 -1.88
CA ASN A 98 -14.91 0.01 -2.02
C ASN A 98 -14.35 0.40 -0.65
N ASN A 99 -15.23 0.82 0.26
CA ASN A 99 -14.90 1.18 1.61
C ASN A 99 -15.89 0.58 2.63
N CYS A 100 -15.36 0.33 3.82
CA CYS A 100 -16.03 -0.16 4.99
C CYS A 100 -15.86 0.87 6.12
N ARG A 101 -16.97 1.29 6.74
CA ARG A 101 -16.94 2.23 7.87
C ARG A 101 -16.64 1.47 9.16
N ALA A 102 -15.59 1.87 9.88
CA ALA A 102 -15.16 1.23 11.12
C ALA A 102 -16.28 1.09 12.16
N GLU A 103 -17.18 2.07 12.21
CA GLU A 103 -18.33 2.13 13.13
C GLU A 103 -19.36 1.02 12.86
N SER A 104 -19.43 0.56 11.60
CA SER A 104 -20.46 -0.38 11.11
C SER A 104 -19.90 -1.73 10.65
N MET A 105 -18.58 -1.92 10.68
CA MET A 105 -17.91 -3.09 10.09
C MET A 105 -18.23 -4.40 10.83
N LEU A 106 -18.47 -4.32 12.14
CA LEU A 106 -18.78 -5.48 12.98
C LEU A 106 -20.28 -5.82 13.01
N GLN A 107 -21.14 -4.97 12.43
CA GLN A 107 -22.59 -5.16 12.39
C GLN A 107 -23.03 -5.65 11.01
N LYS A 108 -22.47 -5.07 9.94
CA LYS A 108 -22.83 -5.41 8.55
C LYS A 108 -22.28 -6.77 8.15
N GLN A 109 -23.16 -7.69 7.76
CA GLN A 109 -22.78 -9.06 7.35
C GLN A 109 -21.68 -9.08 6.28
N THR A 110 -21.73 -8.17 5.30
CA THR A 110 -20.73 -7.93 4.25
C THR A 110 -19.29 -7.86 4.77
N TYR A 111 -19.08 -7.37 5.99
CA TYR A 111 -17.74 -7.16 6.58
C TYR A 111 -17.54 -8.00 7.84
N ARG A 112 -18.58 -8.16 8.66
CA ARG A 112 -18.55 -8.94 9.90
C ARG A 112 -18.16 -10.39 9.66
N VAL A 113 -18.75 -11.03 8.65
CA VAL A 113 -18.48 -12.44 8.33
C VAL A 113 -17.01 -12.66 7.93
N PRO A 114 -16.46 -11.91 6.96
CA PRO A 114 -15.05 -12.08 6.62
C PRO A 114 -14.09 -11.73 7.77
N LEU A 115 -14.37 -10.69 8.55
CA LEU A 115 -13.56 -10.36 9.73
C LEU A 115 -13.56 -11.49 10.78
N GLN A 116 -14.69 -12.18 10.98
CA GLN A 116 -14.78 -13.35 11.87
C GLN A 116 -13.98 -14.55 11.35
N LYS A 117 -13.85 -14.70 10.03
CA LYS A 117 -12.99 -15.71 9.40
C LYS A 117 -11.51 -15.32 9.42
N GLY A 118 -11.16 -14.16 9.99
CA GLY A 118 -9.79 -13.66 10.01
C GLY A 118 -9.33 -13.06 8.69
N GLN A 119 -10.23 -12.80 7.73
CA GLN A 119 -9.90 -12.26 6.40
C GLN A 119 -9.58 -10.75 6.46
N ARG A 120 -8.47 -10.44 7.13
CA ARG A 120 -7.91 -9.11 7.32
C ARG A 120 -6.72 -8.96 6.39
N CYS A 121 -6.65 -7.82 5.70
CA CYS A 121 -5.56 -7.51 4.78
C CYS A 121 -5.00 -6.11 5.05
N VAL A 122 -3.81 -5.83 4.52
CA VAL A 122 -3.23 -4.48 4.46
C VAL A 122 -3.09 -4.09 3.00
N VAL A 123 -3.88 -3.12 2.58
CA VAL A 123 -3.87 -2.56 1.23
C VAL A 123 -2.64 -1.69 1.06
N LEU A 124 -1.87 -1.94 0.00
CA LEU A 124 -0.63 -1.23 -0.28
C LEU A 124 -0.86 -0.16 -1.36
N ALA A 125 -0.29 1.02 -1.16
CA ALA A 125 -0.34 2.12 -2.11
C ALA A 125 0.88 3.04 -1.93
N ASP A 126 1.29 3.77 -2.96
CA ASP A 126 2.21 4.90 -2.79
C ASP A 126 1.54 5.99 -1.94
N GLY A 127 0.22 6.14 -2.14
CA GLY A 127 -0.64 7.09 -1.45
C GLY A 127 -2.07 7.03 -2.00
N PHE A 128 -2.95 7.86 -1.45
CA PHE A 128 -4.34 8.00 -1.90
C PHE A 128 -4.66 9.43 -2.30
N PHE A 129 -5.71 9.59 -3.10
CA PHE A 129 -6.22 10.91 -3.45
C PHE A 129 -7.51 11.22 -2.70
N GLU A 130 -7.68 12.50 -2.39
CA GLU A 130 -8.93 13.02 -1.87
C GLU A 130 -9.19 14.44 -2.41
N TRP A 131 -10.46 14.79 -2.54
CA TRP A 131 -10.89 16.05 -3.15
C TRP A 131 -11.45 16.99 -2.11
N LYS A 132 -10.72 18.07 -1.82
CA LYS A 132 -11.28 19.19 -1.06
C LYS A 132 -12.40 19.83 -1.86
N ARG A 133 -13.60 19.83 -1.30
CA ARG A 133 -14.78 20.41 -1.95
C ARG A 133 -14.93 21.87 -1.54
N SER A 134 -15.24 22.71 -2.53
CA SER A 134 -15.72 24.08 -2.37
C SER A 134 -17.08 24.20 -3.07
N LYS A 135 -17.75 25.34 -2.95
CA LYS A 135 -19.07 25.57 -3.55
C LYS A 135 -19.11 25.24 -5.05
N ASP A 136 -18.06 25.65 -5.78
CA ASP A 136 -18.04 25.61 -7.25
C ASP A 136 -16.93 24.72 -7.83
N SER A 137 -16.06 24.15 -6.99
CA SER A 137 -14.92 23.38 -7.48
C SER A 137 -14.43 22.31 -6.51
N LYS A 138 -13.61 21.39 -7.02
CA LYS A 138 -12.91 20.39 -6.22
C LYS A 138 -11.42 20.47 -6.50
N GLN A 139 -10.61 20.49 -5.45
CA GLN A 139 -9.15 20.45 -5.53
C GLN A 139 -8.65 19.07 -5.08
N PRO A 140 -8.05 18.27 -5.97
CA PRO A 140 -7.44 17.01 -5.56
C PRO A 140 -6.13 17.24 -4.78
N TYR A 141 -5.92 16.41 -3.78
CA TYR A 141 -4.68 16.27 -3.03
C TYR A 141 -4.21 14.83 -3.12
N PHE A 142 -2.90 14.63 -3.14
CA PHE A 142 -2.27 13.32 -2.94
C PHE A 142 -1.75 13.25 -1.50
N ILE A 143 -2.09 12.17 -0.80
CA ILE A 143 -1.83 11.96 0.63
C ILE A 143 -1.06 10.63 0.80
N TYR A 144 0.05 10.66 1.52
CA TYR A 144 1.02 9.57 1.60
C TYR A 144 1.78 9.61 2.95
N PHE A 145 2.55 8.57 3.26
CA PHE A 145 3.45 8.62 4.42
C PHE A 145 4.59 9.63 4.21
N PRO A 146 5.11 10.28 5.27
CA PRO A 146 6.40 10.93 5.19
C PRO A 146 7.46 9.97 4.61
N GLN A 147 8.23 10.46 3.63
CA GLN A 147 9.28 9.69 2.96
C GLN A 147 10.66 10.15 3.46
N ASP A 148 11.59 9.21 3.58
CA ASP A 148 13.00 9.54 3.83
C ASP A 148 13.60 10.24 2.60
N PRO A 149 14.52 11.20 2.79
CA PRO A 149 15.23 11.80 1.68
C PRO A 149 16.06 10.73 0.94
N PRO A 150 16.11 10.77 -0.40
CA PRO A 150 16.99 9.89 -1.16
C PRO A 150 18.45 10.00 -0.67
N PRO A 151 19.21 8.90 -0.63
CA PRO A 151 20.65 8.95 -0.32
C PRO A 151 21.35 9.96 -1.23
N GLY A 152 22.09 10.92 -0.65
CA GLY A 152 22.81 11.95 -1.39
C GLY A 152 22.04 13.25 -1.67
N SER A 153 20.76 13.36 -1.29
CA SER A 153 20.01 14.62 -1.38
C SER A 153 20.26 15.53 -0.17
N SER A 154 21.50 15.97 0.04
CA SER A 154 21.81 16.97 1.09
C SER A 154 21.33 18.38 0.75
N ASP A 155 20.91 18.67 -0.50
CA ASP A 155 20.71 20.05 -0.96
C ASP A 155 19.30 20.41 -1.46
N PHE A 156 18.30 19.54 -1.38
CA PHE A 156 16.91 19.93 -1.68
C PHE A 156 16.19 20.47 -0.44
N LYS A 157 16.54 21.69 -0.01
CA LYS A 157 15.62 22.51 0.78
C LYS A 157 14.43 22.84 -0.12
N MET A 158 13.36 22.06 0.02
CA MET A 158 12.07 22.38 -0.56
C MET A 158 11.67 23.78 -0.06
N GLY A 159 11.73 24.75 -0.97
CA GLY A 159 11.55 26.16 -0.68
C GLY A 159 10.12 26.44 -0.21
N LEU A 160 9.91 26.40 1.10
CA LEU A 160 8.88 27.23 1.75
C LEU A 160 9.33 28.68 1.59
N SER A 161 8.89 29.33 0.52
CA SER A 161 9.03 30.78 0.36
C SER A 161 8.30 31.45 1.52
N SER A 162 9.10 32.12 2.34
CA SER A 162 8.68 32.85 3.52
C SER A 162 7.75 34.00 3.19
N SER A 163 6.54 33.94 3.71
CA SER A 163 5.93 35.08 4.41
C SER A 163 5.25 34.52 5.65
N HIS A 164 5.33 35.23 6.77
CA HIS A 164 4.87 34.86 8.13
C HIS A 164 5.96 34.28 9.04
N SER A 165 6.69 35.21 9.66
CA SER A 165 7.76 35.00 10.65
C SER A 165 7.27 34.62 12.05
N GLN A 166 5.96 34.38 12.24
CA GLN A 166 5.38 33.91 13.51
C GLN A 166 5.21 32.37 13.55
N ASP A 167 4.86 31.72 12.44
CA ASP A 167 4.55 30.27 12.40
C ASP A 167 5.76 29.34 12.56
N LYS A 168 6.99 29.84 12.34
CA LYS A 168 8.21 29.05 12.48
C LYS A 168 8.58 28.73 13.95
N ALA A 169 8.15 29.57 14.88
CA ALA A 169 8.34 29.32 16.31
C ALA A 169 7.40 28.21 16.78
N ASP A 170 6.13 28.25 16.36
CA ASP A 170 5.11 27.29 16.75
C ASP A 170 5.34 25.90 16.14
N PHE A 171 5.84 25.82 14.90
CA PHE A 171 6.17 24.54 14.26
C PHE A 171 7.42 23.86 14.87
N LYS A 172 8.39 24.65 15.35
CA LYS A 172 9.56 24.12 16.07
C LYS A 172 9.15 23.60 17.44
N THR A 173 8.32 24.35 18.16
CA THR A 173 7.73 23.94 19.44
C THR A 173 6.90 22.66 19.30
N ALA A 174 6.03 22.55 18.29
CA ALA A 174 5.24 21.35 18.06
C ALA A 174 6.07 20.10 17.69
N LYS A 175 7.17 20.27 16.95
CA LYS A 175 8.12 19.19 16.63
C LYS A 175 8.91 18.75 17.86
N ASP A 176 9.29 19.69 18.71
CA ASP A 176 10.00 19.42 19.96
C ASP A 176 9.07 18.77 21.00
N ASP A 177 7.80 19.19 21.07
CA ASP A 177 6.76 18.59 21.92
C ASP A 177 6.39 17.17 21.48
N CYS A 178 6.26 16.91 20.18
CA CYS A 178 6.05 15.57 19.64
C CYS A 178 7.23 14.63 19.96
N ASN A 179 8.47 15.13 19.83
CA ASN A 179 9.66 14.36 20.20
C ASN A 179 9.77 14.12 21.72
N LEU A 180 9.28 15.04 22.55
CA LEU A 180 9.21 14.88 24.01
C LEU A 180 8.12 13.87 24.42
N GLN A 181 6.98 13.90 23.74
CA GLN A 181 5.88 12.94 23.91
C GLN A 181 6.31 11.51 23.52
N ILE A 182 6.99 11.35 22.37
CA ILE A 182 7.53 10.05 21.94
C ILE A 182 8.58 9.53 22.93
N LYS A 183 9.46 10.41 23.45
CA LYS A 183 10.46 10.03 24.46
C LYS A 183 9.83 9.65 25.80
N SER A 184 8.74 10.32 26.22
CA SER A 184 8.06 10.00 27.47
C SER A 184 7.29 8.67 27.36
N GLU A 185 6.64 8.42 26.22
CA GLU A 185 5.91 7.17 25.91
C GLU A 185 6.85 5.97 25.74
N MET A 186 8.04 6.17 25.14
CA MET A 186 9.09 5.14 25.12
C MET A 186 9.62 4.85 26.52
N LYS A 187 9.79 5.87 27.36
CA LYS A 187 10.31 5.70 28.72
C LYS A 187 9.29 4.97 29.60
N THR A 188 8.00 5.31 29.52
CA THR A 188 6.94 4.56 30.23
C THR A 188 6.78 3.15 29.70
N GLY A 189 6.82 2.94 28.38
CA GLY A 189 6.81 1.61 27.75
C GLY A 189 7.97 0.71 28.19
N ILE A 190 9.20 1.25 28.23
CA ILE A 190 10.38 0.54 28.76
C ILE A 190 10.20 0.21 30.25
N THR A 191 9.60 1.12 31.03
CA THR A 191 9.41 0.90 32.48
C THR A 191 8.36 -0.19 32.75
N GLU A 192 7.29 -0.25 31.96
CA GLU A 192 6.29 -1.33 32.05
C GLU A 192 6.84 -2.67 31.55
N GLU A 193 7.61 -2.67 30.46
CA GLU A 193 8.24 -3.90 29.94
C GLU A 193 9.28 -4.47 30.92
N ILE A 194 10.02 -3.61 31.63
CA ILE A 194 10.92 -4.03 32.71
C ILE A 194 10.13 -4.60 33.89
N LYS A 195 9.02 -3.98 34.31
CA LYS A 195 8.16 -4.51 35.39
C LYS A 195 7.56 -5.88 35.04
N ILE A 196 7.12 -6.06 33.80
CA ILE A 196 6.58 -7.33 33.28
C ILE A 196 7.68 -8.39 33.22
N LYS A 197 8.88 -8.06 32.71
CA LYS A 197 10.02 -9.00 32.67
C LYS A 197 10.46 -9.40 34.08
N THR A 198 10.52 -8.47 35.03
CA THR A 198 10.86 -8.79 36.44
C THR A 198 9.82 -9.71 37.08
N GLY A 199 8.52 -9.47 36.85
CA GLY A 199 7.44 -10.32 37.34
C GLY A 199 7.45 -11.72 36.73
N ILE A 200 7.78 -11.84 35.44
CA ILE A 200 7.93 -13.13 34.75
C ILE A 200 9.14 -13.92 35.29
N THR A 201 10.27 -13.27 35.60
CA THR A 201 11.43 -13.96 36.21
C THR A 201 11.14 -14.50 37.62
N GLU A 202 10.36 -13.79 38.42
CA GLU A 202 9.91 -14.27 39.74
C GLU A 202 8.98 -15.50 39.59
N GLU A 203 8.03 -15.46 38.65
CA GLU A 203 7.11 -16.57 38.39
C GLU A 203 7.81 -17.81 37.79
N ILE A 204 8.84 -17.61 36.96
CA ILE A 204 9.68 -18.69 36.43
C ILE A 204 10.53 -19.31 37.54
N LYS A 205 11.12 -18.51 38.45
CA LYS A 205 11.87 -19.03 39.62
C LYS A 205 11.00 -19.93 40.50
N ILE A 206 9.76 -19.53 40.74
CA ILE A 206 8.77 -20.32 41.50
C ILE A 206 8.44 -21.63 40.76
N LYS A 207 8.26 -21.60 39.44
CA LYS A 207 7.97 -22.81 38.62
C LYS A 207 9.16 -23.77 38.49
N THR A 208 10.40 -23.29 38.51
CA THR A 208 11.60 -24.16 38.55
C THR A 208 11.79 -24.85 39.89
N GLY A 209 11.49 -24.18 41.02
CA GLY A 209 11.53 -24.79 42.35
C GLY A 209 10.54 -25.96 42.49
N ILE A 210 9.34 -25.82 41.92
CA ILE A 210 8.31 -26.88 41.94
C ILE A 210 8.70 -28.09 41.05
N LYS A 211 9.49 -27.87 39.99
CA LYS A 211 9.94 -28.95 39.09
C LYS A 211 11.02 -29.85 39.71
N GLU A 212 11.87 -29.30 40.57
CA GLU A 212 12.89 -30.08 41.30
C GLU A 212 12.29 -30.92 42.43
N GLU A 213 11.18 -30.47 43.02
CA GLU A 213 10.47 -31.22 44.06
C GLU A 213 9.64 -32.39 43.49
N ILE A 214 9.13 -32.26 42.26
CA ILE A 214 8.44 -33.36 41.54
C ILE A 214 9.43 -34.43 41.04
N LYS A 215 10.66 -34.06 40.66
CA LYS A 215 11.71 -35.01 40.27
C LYS A 215 12.25 -35.86 41.41
N LYS A 216 12.05 -35.44 42.67
CA LYS A 216 12.47 -36.21 43.84
C LYS A 216 11.48 -37.31 44.25
N ASN A 217 10.26 -37.28 43.72
CA ASN A 217 9.16 -38.16 44.13
C ASN A 217 8.71 -39.21 43.10
N THR A 218 9.47 -39.45 42.03
CA THR A 218 9.19 -40.55 41.10
C THR A 218 10.47 -41.29 40.73
N GLY A 219 10.83 -42.28 41.55
CA GLY A 219 11.78 -43.30 41.14
C GLY A 219 11.14 -44.27 40.16
N ILE A 220 11.83 -44.58 39.06
CA ILE A 220 11.89 -45.88 38.37
C ILE A 220 12.99 -45.81 37.30
N THR A 221 13.70 -46.93 37.19
CA THR A 221 15.02 -47.21 36.64
C THR A 221 15.08 -47.58 35.15
N GLU A 222 16.30 -47.42 34.60
CA GLU A 222 17.01 -48.07 33.47
C GLU A 222 16.27 -48.86 32.36
N GLU A 223 16.66 -48.64 31.09
CA GLU A 223 17.44 -49.61 30.28
C GLU A 223 17.72 -49.11 28.84
N ILE A 224 18.74 -49.72 28.22
CA ILE A 224 19.18 -49.70 26.81
C ILE A 224 20.25 -48.65 26.41
N LYS A 225 21.50 -49.05 26.68
CA LYS A 225 22.67 -48.77 25.82
C LYS A 225 22.79 -49.86 24.73
N THR A 226 23.68 -49.59 23.77
CA THR A 226 24.22 -50.43 22.66
C THR A 226 23.34 -50.44 21.39
N GLU A 227 23.76 -50.12 20.16
CA GLU A 227 25.07 -50.05 19.49
C GLU A 227 25.07 -49.01 18.35
N CYS A 228 26.02 -48.07 18.32
CA CYS A 228 26.76 -47.65 17.11
C CYS A 228 27.86 -46.68 17.54
N GLY A 229 29.11 -47.16 17.56
CA GLY A 229 30.25 -46.41 18.07
C GLY A 229 30.74 -45.35 17.11
N GLN A 230 30.36 -44.09 17.34
CA GLN A 230 31.17 -42.91 17.02
C GLN A 230 30.97 -41.90 18.16
N SER A 231 32.07 -41.41 18.76
CA SER A 231 31.98 -40.45 19.87
C SER A 231 31.33 -39.15 19.40
N ALA A 232 30.55 -38.52 20.27
CA ALA A 232 29.86 -37.25 20.01
C ALA A 232 30.83 -36.14 19.51
N ASP A 233 32.10 -36.23 19.89
CA ASP A 233 33.16 -35.30 19.50
C ASP A 233 33.54 -35.40 18.00
N SER A 234 33.34 -36.56 17.37
CA SER A 234 33.63 -36.78 15.94
C SER A 234 32.56 -36.17 15.02
N ILE A 235 31.32 -36.10 15.50
CA ILE A 235 30.19 -35.49 14.78
C ILE A 235 30.29 -33.96 14.83
N ASP A 236 30.68 -33.39 15.97
CA ASP A 236 30.85 -31.94 16.13
C ASP A 236 31.98 -31.37 15.26
N SER A 237 33.09 -32.11 15.12
CA SER A 237 34.17 -31.74 14.18
C SER A 237 33.73 -31.77 12.72
N LYS A 238 32.96 -32.78 12.30
CA LYS A 238 32.45 -32.84 10.92
C LYS A 238 31.38 -31.78 10.63
N LEU A 239 30.55 -31.43 11.61
CA LEU A 239 29.56 -30.35 11.47
C LEU A 239 30.24 -28.98 11.37
N LYS A 240 31.34 -28.76 12.10
CA LYS A 240 32.16 -27.54 11.98
C LYS A 240 32.88 -27.47 10.63
N GLU A 241 33.38 -28.58 10.10
CA GLU A 241 34.04 -28.63 8.79
C GLU A 241 33.07 -28.41 7.62
N ILE A 242 31.81 -28.86 7.76
CA ILE A 242 30.72 -28.56 6.81
C ILE A 242 30.25 -27.10 6.95
N ALA A 243 30.20 -26.55 8.16
CA ALA A 243 29.82 -25.15 8.40
C ALA A 243 30.86 -24.16 7.85
N VAL A 244 32.16 -24.51 7.88
CA VAL A 244 33.24 -23.68 7.32
C VAL A 244 33.27 -23.72 5.78
N LYS A 245 32.77 -24.78 5.15
CA LYS A 245 32.68 -24.89 3.67
C LYS A 245 31.40 -24.32 3.06
N LYS A 246 30.51 -23.74 3.88
CA LYS A 246 29.26 -23.11 3.46
C LYS A 246 29.14 -21.65 3.88
N GLU A 247 30.26 -20.94 3.99
CA GLU A 247 30.26 -19.50 3.68
C GLU A 247 29.88 -19.36 2.19
N ILE A 248 28.57 -19.33 1.95
CA ILE A 248 28.04 -18.59 0.81
C ILE A 248 28.51 -17.16 1.08
N GLN A 249 29.59 -16.77 0.39
CA GLN A 249 29.91 -15.37 0.24
C GLN A 249 28.65 -14.75 -0.36
N ASP A 250 27.90 -14.04 0.47
CA ASP A 250 26.90 -13.11 -0.01
C ASP A 250 27.59 -12.30 -1.10
N PRO A 251 27.07 -12.28 -2.34
CA PRO A 251 27.70 -11.53 -3.40
C PRO A 251 27.83 -10.09 -2.90
N LYS A 252 29.06 -9.60 -2.80
CA LYS A 252 29.35 -8.19 -2.58
C LYS A 252 28.76 -7.45 -3.78
N MET A 253 27.49 -7.09 -3.68
CA MET A 253 26.86 -6.11 -4.55
C MET A 253 27.62 -4.81 -4.31
N ASP A 254 28.20 -4.26 -5.38
CA ASP A 254 28.67 -2.89 -5.32
C ASP A 254 27.48 -1.99 -4.91
N GLY A 255 27.75 -0.99 -4.08
CA GLY A 255 26.72 -0.11 -3.52
C GLY A 255 26.20 0.93 -4.51
N SER A 256 26.30 0.71 -5.83
CA SER A 256 25.98 1.75 -6.83
C SER A 256 24.56 1.67 -7.42
N ASP A 257 23.83 0.57 -7.22
CA ASP A 257 22.51 0.32 -7.83
C ASP A 257 21.37 0.04 -6.84
N GLN A 258 21.46 0.54 -5.60
CA GLN A 258 20.35 0.38 -4.64
C GLN A 258 19.21 1.35 -4.98
N LYS A 259 18.29 0.92 -5.84
CA LYS A 259 17.06 1.65 -6.20
C LYS A 259 16.33 2.05 -4.92
N PHE A 260 16.18 3.36 -4.69
CA PHE A 260 15.37 3.89 -3.60
C PHE A 260 13.92 3.43 -3.76
N LEU A 261 13.40 2.71 -2.77
CA LEU A 261 12.00 2.29 -2.73
C LEU A 261 11.23 3.18 -1.75
N PRO A 262 10.07 3.73 -2.15
CA PRO A 262 9.27 4.55 -1.26
C PRO A 262 8.68 3.70 -0.13
N ARG A 263 8.45 4.32 1.02
CA ARG A 263 7.62 3.75 2.08
C ARG A 263 6.17 3.76 1.60
N LEU A 264 5.65 2.57 1.28
CA LEU A 264 4.25 2.38 0.90
C LEU A 264 3.31 2.71 2.06
N LEU A 265 2.19 3.35 1.74
CA LEU A 265 1.04 3.48 2.61
C LEU A 265 0.40 2.12 2.86
N THR A 266 0.17 1.81 4.13
CA THR A 266 -0.36 0.54 4.63
C THR A 266 -1.72 0.76 5.26
N VAL A 267 -2.77 0.38 4.54
CA VAL A 267 -4.17 0.66 4.92
C VAL A 267 -4.88 -0.61 5.35
N ALA A 268 -5.50 -0.62 6.53
CA ALA A 268 -6.27 -1.75 7.00
C ALA A 268 -7.48 -2.02 6.08
N GLY A 269 -7.61 -3.27 5.66
CA GLY A 269 -8.70 -3.75 4.82
C GLY A 269 -9.31 -5.05 5.34
N VAL A 270 -10.51 -5.34 4.85
CA VAL A 270 -11.19 -6.63 5.00
C VAL A 270 -11.36 -7.22 3.61
N PHE A 271 -11.09 -8.51 3.44
CA PHE A 271 -11.29 -9.20 2.17
C PHE A 271 -12.30 -10.33 2.30
N ASP A 272 -12.89 -10.76 1.19
CA ASP A 272 -13.69 -11.97 1.10
C ASP A 272 -13.36 -12.70 -0.20
N VAL A 273 -13.73 -13.99 -0.25
CA VAL A 273 -13.54 -14.86 -1.40
C VAL A 273 -14.91 -15.25 -1.92
N TRP A 274 -15.16 -14.88 -3.17
CA TRP A 274 -16.42 -15.17 -3.84
C TRP A 274 -16.20 -16.20 -4.93
N ASN A 275 -17.03 -17.24 -4.95
CA ASN A 275 -17.04 -18.25 -6.01
C ASN A 275 -18.17 -17.91 -6.99
N PRO A 276 -17.84 -17.54 -8.24
CA PRO A 276 -18.83 -17.25 -9.27
C PRO A 276 -19.80 -18.44 -9.50
N PRO A 277 -21.12 -18.18 -9.58
CA PRO A 277 -22.12 -19.22 -9.87
C PRO A 277 -21.96 -19.90 -11.23
N ASP A 278 -21.30 -19.24 -12.18
CA ASP A 278 -20.99 -19.77 -13.52
C ASP A 278 -19.81 -20.74 -13.54
N GLY A 279 -19.18 -20.98 -12.39
CA GLY A 279 -18.03 -21.89 -12.25
C GLY A 279 -16.71 -21.29 -12.71
N SER A 280 -16.66 -19.99 -13.02
CA SER A 280 -15.40 -19.29 -13.27
C SER A 280 -14.54 -19.19 -12.00
N GLU A 281 -13.28 -18.78 -12.18
CA GLU A 281 -12.29 -18.76 -11.09
C GLU A 281 -12.72 -17.86 -9.93
N GLN A 282 -12.40 -18.31 -8.71
CA GLN A 282 -12.72 -17.59 -7.48
C GLN A 282 -12.14 -16.17 -7.47
N VAL A 283 -12.84 -15.24 -6.84
CA VAL A 283 -12.50 -13.82 -6.82
C VAL A 283 -12.13 -13.39 -5.41
N TYR A 284 -10.88 -12.96 -5.23
CA TYR A 284 -10.43 -12.30 -4.02
C TYR A 284 -10.69 -10.80 -4.15
N SER A 285 -11.43 -10.25 -3.19
CA SER A 285 -11.82 -8.84 -3.24
C SER A 285 -11.85 -8.21 -1.86
N TYR A 286 -11.53 -6.92 -1.78
CA TYR A 286 -11.35 -6.24 -0.50
C TYR A 286 -12.10 -4.91 -0.41
N SER A 287 -12.28 -4.46 0.83
CA SER A 287 -12.81 -3.15 1.18
C SER A 287 -11.82 -2.42 2.09
N VAL A 288 -11.57 -1.14 1.81
CA VAL A 288 -10.74 -0.28 2.66
C VAL A 288 -11.51 0.11 3.91
N ILE A 289 -10.95 -0.12 5.09
CA ILE A 289 -11.55 0.36 6.33
C ILE A 289 -11.31 1.86 6.46
N THR A 290 -12.34 2.60 6.87
CA THR A 290 -12.32 4.06 6.97
C THR A 290 -12.78 4.50 8.35
N VAL A 291 -12.15 5.56 8.84
CA VAL A 291 -12.37 6.20 10.13
C VAL A 291 -12.67 7.68 9.92
N ASP A 292 -13.04 8.39 10.98
CA ASP A 292 -13.10 9.85 10.95
C ASP A 292 -11.73 10.44 10.59
N ALA A 293 -11.73 11.57 9.88
CA ALA A 293 -10.49 12.25 9.53
C ALA A 293 -9.81 12.84 10.77
N SER A 294 -8.48 12.71 10.83
CA SER A 294 -7.64 13.44 11.78
C SER A 294 -7.69 14.96 11.52
N PRO A 295 -7.35 15.80 12.51
CA PRO A 295 -7.06 17.23 12.33
C PRO A 295 -6.26 17.57 11.07
N ALA A 296 -5.22 16.81 10.72
CA ALA A 296 -4.42 17.04 9.51
C ALA A 296 -5.22 16.88 8.19
N MET A 297 -6.32 16.13 8.20
CA MET A 297 -7.10 15.76 7.01
C MET A 297 -8.53 16.34 7.00
N SER A 298 -9.08 16.71 8.15
CA SER A 298 -10.50 17.08 8.32
C SER A 298 -10.92 18.29 7.49
N TRP A 299 -9.99 19.19 7.17
CA TRP A 299 -10.22 20.34 6.29
C TRP A 299 -10.31 19.99 4.79
N ILE A 300 -9.92 18.78 4.39
CA ILE A 300 -10.07 18.22 3.04
C ILE A 300 -11.33 17.36 2.96
N HIS A 301 -11.51 16.44 3.91
CA HIS A 301 -12.64 15.50 3.96
C HIS A 301 -12.88 15.01 5.39
N ASP A 302 -14.13 14.67 5.73
CA ASP A 302 -14.54 14.15 7.04
C ASP A 302 -14.06 12.71 7.34
N ARG A 303 -13.45 12.01 6.37
CA ARG A 303 -13.08 10.59 6.48
C ARG A 303 -11.69 10.35 5.92
N MET A 304 -10.98 9.41 6.52
CA MET A 304 -9.69 8.93 6.03
C MET A 304 -9.61 7.39 6.08
N PRO A 305 -8.72 6.76 5.29
CA PRO A 305 -8.42 5.34 5.47
C PRO A 305 -7.85 5.07 6.87
N ALA A 306 -8.14 3.89 7.42
CA ALA A 306 -7.49 3.41 8.64
C ALA A 306 -6.07 2.96 8.29
N ILE A 307 -5.07 3.77 8.66
CA ILE A 307 -3.66 3.53 8.31
C ILE A 307 -2.97 2.82 9.46
N LEU A 308 -2.26 1.73 9.16
CA LEU A 308 -1.38 1.02 10.09
C LEU A 308 0.03 1.57 9.88
N THR A 309 0.65 2.10 10.92
CA THR A 309 1.86 2.92 10.82
C THR A 309 3.14 2.18 11.11
N THR A 310 3.10 1.07 11.84
CA THR A 310 4.29 0.28 12.20
C THR A 310 4.18 -1.18 11.78
N ASP A 311 5.32 -1.86 11.72
CA ASP A 311 5.37 -3.29 11.41
C ASP A 311 4.63 -4.15 12.45
N GLU A 312 4.61 -3.71 13.71
CA GLU A 312 3.88 -4.34 14.81
C GLU A 312 2.37 -4.19 14.61
N GLU A 313 1.88 -3.00 14.23
CA GLU A 313 0.46 -2.81 13.92
C GLU A 313 0.03 -3.66 12.72
N ILE A 314 0.90 -3.79 11.70
CA ILE A 314 0.68 -4.68 10.55
C ILE A 314 0.65 -6.15 10.99
N GLU A 315 1.59 -6.59 11.82
CA GLU A 315 1.63 -7.96 12.34
C GLU A 315 0.38 -8.28 13.18
N GLU A 316 0.02 -7.42 14.13
CA GLU A 316 -1.17 -7.61 14.96
C GLU A 316 -2.45 -7.63 14.12
N TRP A 317 -2.54 -6.77 13.10
CA TRP A 317 -3.67 -6.78 12.18
C TRP A 317 -3.71 -8.05 11.34
N LEU A 318 -2.59 -8.57 10.85
CA LEU A 318 -2.60 -9.76 9.98
C LEU A 318 -2.70 -11.08 10.75
N ASP A 319 -2.22 -11.17 11.99
CA ASP A 319 -2.17 -12.42 12.75
C ASP A 319 -3.53 -12.83 13.34
N TYR A 320 -4.47 -13.22 12.49
CA TYR A 320 -5.80 -13.65 12.91
C TYR A 320 -5.81 -14.95 13.72
N GLY A 321 -4.73 -15.75 13.66
CA GLY A 321 -4.62 -16.99 14.42
C GLY A 321 -4.38 -16.75 15.91
N ASN A 322 -3.66 -15.68 16.27
CA ASN A 322 -3.33 -15.37 17.67
C ASN A 322 -4.03 -14.09 18.17
N ILE A 323 -4.43 -13.18 17.28
CA ILE A 323 -5.07 -11.91 17.64
C ILE A 323 -6.56 -11.96 17.34
N ALA A 324 -7.34 -12.01 18.41
CA ALA A 324 -8.79 -11.92 18.37
C ALA A 324 -9.23 -10.59 17.72
N ILE A 325 -10.36 -10.65 17.01
CA ILE A 325 -10.94 -9.48 16.32
C ILE A 325 -11.13 -8.27 17.27
N SER A 326 -11.56 -8.50 18.51
CA SER A 326 -11.76 -7.45 19.52
C SER A 326 -10.48 -6.71 19.90
N LYS A 327 -9.31 -7.35 19.76
CA LYS A 327 -8.00 -6.70 19.93
C LYS A 327 -7.60 -6.00 18.63
N ALA A 328 -7.70 -6.68 17.48
CA ALA A 328 -7.29 -6.12 16.19
C ALA A 328 -8.02 -4.81 15.84
N VAL A 329 -9.32 -4.70 16.15
CA VAL A 329 -10.09 -3.49 15.84
C VAL A 329 -9.64 -2.25 16.64
N LYS A 330 -8.87 -2.41 17.72
CA LYS A 330 -8.29 -1.28 18.47
C LYS A 330 -7.21 -0.54 17.68
N LEU A 331 -6.65 -1.16 16.64
CA LEU A 331 -5.71 -0.56 15.71
C LEU A 331 -6.40 0.40 14.73
N ILE A 332 -7.73 0.33 14.60
CA ILE A 332 -8.50 1.08 13.61
C ILE A 332 -8.85 2.45 14.18
N ARG A 333 -7.99 3.44 13.90
CA ARG A 333 -8.06 4.81 14.43
C ARG A 333 -7.53 5.83 13.41
N PRO A 334 -7.88 7.12 13.54
CA PRO A 334 -7.22 8.18 12.77
C PRO A 334 -5.74 8.28 13.14
N VAL A 335 -4.93 8.76 12.19
CA VAL A 335 -3.50 8.99 12.38
C VAL A 335 -3.10 10.38 11.88
N GLU A 336 -2.05 10.95 12.47
CA GLU A 336 -1.49 12.24 12.07
C GLU A 336 -0.23 12.12 11.20
N CYS A 337 0.38 10.93 11.14
CA CYS A 337 1.63 10.68 10.41
C CYS A 337 1.36 10.57 8.90
N ILE A 338 0.96 11.68 8.28
CA ILE A 338 0.68 11.80 6.85
C ILE A 338 1.29 13.09 6.30
N GLN A 339 1.69 13.05 5.04
CA GLN A 339 2.02 14.22 4.23
C GLN A 339 1.01 14.34 3.10
N LEU A 340 0.80 15.57 2.63
CA LEU A 340 -0.07 15.84 1.50
C LEU A 340 0.42 17.03 0.71
N HIS A 341 0.12 17.02 -0.59
CA HIS A 341 0.28 18.18 -1.46
C HIS A 341 -0.85 18.24 -2.50
N PRO A 342 -1.24 19.44 -2.97
CA PRO A 342 -2.22 19.56 -4.03
C PRO A 342 -1.67 19.01 -5.33
N VAL A 343 -2.53 18.37 -6.13
CA VAL A 343 -2.17 17.82 -7.45
C VAL A 343 -3.06 18.40 -8.56
N SER A 344 -2.68 18.11 -9.81
CA SER A 344 -3.44 18.54 -10.99
C SER A 344 -4.81 17.86 -11.09
N THR A 345 -5.78 18.51 -11.73
CA THR A 345 -7.08 17.91 -12.06
C THR A 345 -6.99 16.80 -13.11
N VAL A 346 -5.80 16.55 -13.68
CA VAL A 346 -5.51 15.39 -14.55
C VAL A 346 -5.96 14.09 -13.88
N VAL A 347 -5.78 13.95 -12.55
CA VAL A 347 -6.19 12.75 -11.82
C VAL A 347 -7.70 12.51 -11.84
N ASN A 348 -8.55 13.53 -12.07
CA ASN A 348 -10.01 13.39 -12.03
C ASN A 348 -10.51 12.30 -12.98
N ASN A 349 -9.95 12.25 -14.19
CA ASN A 349 -10.24 11.19 -15.16
C ASN A 349 -9.40 9.96 -14.83
N SER A 350 -10.06 8.87 -14.40
CA SER A 350 -9.40 7.62 -14.01
C SER A 350 -8.63 6.95 -15.15
N ARG A 351 -8.86 7.34 -16.42
CA ARG A 351 -8.09 6.84 -17.56
C ARG A 351 -6.68 7.43 -17.64
N ASN A 352 -6.42 8.56 -16.96
CA ASN A 352 -5.11 9.19 -16.96
C ASN A 352 -4.19 8.45 -15.97
N LYS A 353 -3.19 7.71 -16.49
CA LYS A 353 -2.26 6.89 -15.69
C LYS A 353 -0.84 7.46 -15.66
N THR A 354 -0.69 8.78 -15.74
CA THR A 354 0.61 9.44 -15.90
C THR A 354 1.19 9.92 -14.56
N PRO A 355 2.52 10.15 -14.47
CA PRO A 355 3.15 10.72 -13.28
C PRO A 355 2.55 12.06 -12.83
N GLU A 356 2.00 12.85 -13.76
CA GLU A 356 1.30 14.11 -13.48
C GLU A 356 0.15 13.98 -12.49
N CYS A 357 -0.43 12.78 -12.33
CA CYS A 357 -1.48 12.53 -11.36
C CYS A 357 -1.00 12.75 -9.91
N VAL A 358 0.26 12.44 -9.61
CA VAL A 358 0.83 12.52 -8.24
C VAL A 358 1.80 13.69 -8.06
N MET A 359 2.12 14.44 -9.12
CA MET A 359 3.08 15.54 -9.00
C MET A 359 2.44 16.74 -8.26
N PRO A 360 3.19 17.38 -7.34
CA PRO A 360 2.71 18.56 -6.65
C PRO A 360 2.50 19.72 -7.63
N ILE A 361 1.45 20.50 -7.39
CA ILE A 361 1.19 21.75 -8.10
C ILE A 361 1.31 22.95 -7.16
N ASP A 362 1.63 24.10 -7.74
CA ASP A 362 1.61 25.38 -7.04
C ASP A 362 0.23 26.03 -7.24
N LEU A 363 -0.55 26.13 -6.16
CA LEU A 363 -1.89 26.73 -6.19
C LEU A 363 -1.89 28.25 -6.38
N SER A 364 -0.74 28.92 -6.20
CA SER A 364 -0.61 30.36 -6.43
C SER A 364 -0.54 30.70 -7.93
N LYS A 365 -0.17 29.73 -8.77
CA LYS A 365 -0.08 29.93 -10.23
C LYS A 365 -1.46 29.81 -10.87
N PRO A 366 -1.84 30.72 -11.79
CA PRO A 366 -3.13 30.65 -12.46
C PRO A 366 -3.27 29.33 -13.22
N LYS A 367 -4.41 28.65 -13.02
CA LYS A 367 -4.74 27.43 -13.75
C LYS A 367 -4.76 27.77 -15.25
N LYS A 368 -3.84 27.18 -16.03
CA LYS A 368 -3.95 27.20 -17.49
C LYS A 368 -5.22 26.45 -17.86
N SER A 369 -6.31 27.17 -18.17
CA SER A 369 -7.55 26.50 -18.56
C SER A 369 -7.35 25.82 -19.91
N ALA A 370 -7.97 24.66 -20.11
CA ALA A 370 -8.00 24.00 -21.42
C ALA A 370 -8.60 24.91 -22.51
N SER A 371 -9.51 25.82 -22.13
CA SER A 371 -10.08 26.84 -23.03
C SER A 371 -9.05 27.89 -23.48
N SER A 372 -8.08 28.24 -22.63
CA SER A 372 -6.99 29.17 -22.99
C SER A 372 -6.06 28.55 -24.03
N SER A 373 -5.77 27.25 -23.93
CA SER A 373 -4.94 26.53 -24.91
C SER A 373 -5.65 26.37 -26.27
N MET A 374 -6.95 26.04 -26.27
CA MET A 374 -7.75 25.99 -27.50
C MET A 374 -7.90 27.36 -28.16
N MET A 375 -8.15 28.42 -27.39
CA MET A 375 -8.28 29.78 -27.93
C MET A 375 -6.95 30.28 -28.52
N MET A 376 -5.81 29.97 -27.89
CA MET A 376 -4.49 30.31 -28.43
C MET A 376 -4.15 29.51 -29.70
N ASN A 377 -4.56 28.24 -29.78
CA ASN A 377 -4.42 27.43 -31.01
C ASN A 377 -5.37 27.85 -32.13
N TRP A 378 -6.48 28.51 -31.81
CA TRP A 378 -7.41 29.08 -32.80
C TRP A 378 -6.89 30.44 -33.31
N LEU A 379 -6.42 31.31 -32.41
CA LEU A 379 -5.81 32.61 -32.75
C LEU A 379 -4.57 32.47 -33.65
N SER A 380 -3.79 31.40 -33.48
CA SER A 380 -2.60 31.13 -34.30
C SER A 380 -2.90 30.62 -35.71
N LYS A 381 -4.14 30.17 -35.99
CA LYS A 381 -4.58 29.69 -37.31
C LYS A 381 -5.14 30.80 -38.23
N GLY A 382 -5.20 32.05 -37.75
CA GLY A 382 -5.91 33.14 -38.42
C GLY A 382 -5.05 34.19 -39.14
N LYS A 383 -3.84 33.88 -39.63
CA LYS A 383 -3.08 34.83 -40.47
C LYS A 383 -3.13 34.40 -41.95
N PRO A 384 -3.81 35.15 -42.84
CA PRO A 384 -3.72 34.91 -44.28
C PRO A 384 -2.33 35.30 -44.78
N LYS A 385 -1.70 34.42 -45.57
CA LYS A 385 -0.43 34.71 -46.26
C LYS A 385 -0.65 35.82 -47.29
N ALA A 386 0.13 36.89 -47.18
CA ALA A 386 0.22 37.93 -48.19
C ALA A 386 0.71 37.35 -49.52
N SER A 387 0.02 37.75 -50.59
CA SER A 387 0.26 37.45 -52.00
C SER A 387 1.67 37.81 -52.46
N GLN A 388 2.32 36.89 -53.17
CA GLN A 388 3.40 37.22 -54.09
C GLN A 388 2.84 37.22 -55.52
N SER A 389 3.04 38.36 -56.18
CA SER A 389 2.69 38.70 -57.55
C SER A 389 3.62 38.03 -58.56
N HIS A 390 3.08 37.37 -59.57
CA HIS A 390 3.74 37.15 -60.85
C HIS A 390 2.78 37.43 -62.00
N ASP A 391 3.24 38.32 -62.90
CA ASP A 391 2.62 38.81 -64.13
C ASP A 391 3.24 38.08 -65.35
N PRO A 392 2.68 38.12 -66.59
CA PRO A 392 2.44 36.91 -67.37
C PRO A 392 3.17 36.94 -68.73
N SER A 393 3.24 35.81 -69.44
CA SER A 393 3.20 35.81 -70.92
C SER A 393 3.31 34.41 -71.53
N HIS A 394 2.33 34.10 -72.40
CA HIS A 394 2.32 33.18 -73.56
C HIS A 394 2.62 31.68 -73.31
N ASP A 395 1.92 30.69 -73.90
CA ASP A 395 1.15 30.66 -75.15
C ASP A 395 0.15 29.46 -75.16
N LYS A 396 -1.06 29.75 -75.63
CA LYS A 396 -1.97 28.97 -76.51
C LYS A 396 -1.91 27.42 -76.65
N LEU A 397 -3.11 26.82 -76.49
CA LEU A 397 -3.89 25.96 -77.44
C LEU A 397 -4.32 24.55 -76.96
N HIS A 398 -5.65 24.31 -77.14
CA HIS A 398 -6.38 23.04 -77.33
C HIS A 398 -6.41 22.05 -76.15
N ASP A 399 -7.46 21.26 -75.86
CA ASP A 399 -8.71 20.93 -76.54
C ASP A 399 -9.71 20.36 -75.50
N GLU A 400 -10.94 20.18 -75.97
CA GLU A 400 -12.21 19.87 -75.29
C GLU A 400 -12.32 18.63 -74.38
N GLY A 401 -13.32 18.64 -73.48
CA GLY A 401 -13.92 17.42 -72.94
C GLY A 401 -14.43 17.46 -71.50
N GLU A 402 -15.51 18.20 -71.23
CA GLU A 402 -16.45 17.90 -70.14
C GLU A 402 -17.62 17.06 -70.71
N PRO A 403 -18.59 16.56 -69.90
CA PRO A 403 -18.53 15.99 -68.55
C PRO A 403 -19.28 14.64 -68.47
N VAL A 404 -19.52 14.09 -67.28
CA VAL A 404 -20.86 13.70 -66.76
C VAL A 404 -20.78 12.58 -65.70
N ALA A 405 -21.14 12.99 -64.48
CA ALA A 405 -22.01 12.36 -63.48
C ALA A 405 -21.97 10.85 -63.23
N LYS A 406 -21.89 10.49 -61.93
CA LYS A 406 -23.10 10.21 -61.14
C LYS A 406 -22.82 10.15 -59.64
N LYS A 407 -23.64 10.91 -58.90
CA LYS A 407 -23.94 10.73 -57.48
C LYS A 407 -24.47 9.31 -57.24
N MET A 408 -24.09 8.69 -56.13
CA MET A 408 -25.07 7.98 -55.32
C MET A 408 -24.72 8.07 -53.84
N LYS A 409 -25.71 8.56 -53.08
CA LYS A 409 -25.75 8.64 -51.62
C LYS A 409 -26.31 7.32 -51.07
N CYS A 410 -25.84 7.02 -49.86
CA CYS A 410 -26.54 6.39 -48.73
C CYS A 410 -27.11 4.96 -48.88
N SER A 411 -26.66 4.08 -47.99
CA SER A 411 -27.39 3.74 -46.76
C SER A 411 -26.40 3.40 -45.66
#